data_AF-A0AAD2A3G8-F1
#
_entry.id   AF-A0AAD2A3G8-F1
#
_cell.length_a   1.000
_cell.length_b   1.000
_cell.length_c   1.000
_cell.angle_alpha   90.00
_cell.angle_beta   90.00
_cell.angle_gamma   90.00
#
_symmetry.space_group_name_H-M   'P 1'
#
loop_
_entity.id
_entity.type
_entity.pdbx_description
1 polymer ?
#
loop_
_entity_poly.entity_id
_entity_poly.type
_entity_poly.pdbx_seq_one_letter_code
_entity_poly.pdbx_strand_id
1 'polypeptide(L)'
;MVEYFGEQLSGFAFTANGWVQSYGSRCVKPPIIYGDVSRPEPMTVFWSTAAQSMTKRPMKGMLTGPVTILNWSFVRNDQPRFETCYQIALAIKDEVEDLEKAGITVIQIDEAALREGLPLRKAEHAFYLDWAVHSFRITNVGVQDTTQIHTHMCYSNFNDIIQSIINMDADVITIENSRSDEKLLSVFREGVKYSAGIGPGVYDIHSPRIPSTEEIADRINKMLAVLETNILWVNPDCGLKTRKYTEVKPALENMVAACKLLRSQLASSKAVVRNHRGEVMVSLGKVFKGNYSPLTAEILAIREGLEFVVDSGLRVNIVETDSLLSVQAISLHPPFSQVLNIAEDCSFLMARMGNCKIRHAPRQTNQVAHELALLAKNSRIDFMCCEEVPEPIVNLVNYDASHMID
;
A
#
# COMPACT_ATOMS: atom_id res chain seq x y z
N MET A 1 2.66 11.00 -22.03
CA MET A 1 3.59 10.44 -21.05
C MET A 1 4.98 10.40 -21.66
N VAL A 2 5.22 9.61 -22.72
CA VAL A 2 6.56 9.56 -23.36
C VAL A 2 7.06 10.90 -23.95
N GLU A 3 6.29 11.62 -24.78
CA GLU A 3 6.78 12.86 -25.43
C GLU A 3 7.32 13.89 -24.41
N TYR A 4 6.61 14.10 -23.29
CA TYR A 4 7.01 15.03 -22.23
C TYR A 4 8.40 14.74 -21.63
N PHE A 5 8.77 13.47 -21.44
CA PHE A 5 10.12 13.12 -20.99
C PHE A 5 11.13 13.28 -22.13
N GLY A 6 10.81 12.78 -23.33
CA GLY A 6 11.70 12.90 -24.48
C GLY A 6 12.04 14.35 -24.87
N GLU A 7 11.13 15.31 -24.67
CA GLU A 7 11.37 16.74 -24.91
C GLU A 7 12.47 17.33 -23.98
N GLN A 8 12.79 16.64 -22.89
CA GLN A 8 13.74 17.04 -21.86
C GLN A 8 14.96 16.12 -21.79
N LEU A 9 15.10 15.15 -22.70
CA LEU A 9 16.20 14.18 -22.75
C LEU A 9 17.06 14.39 -23.99
N SER A 10 18.37 14.23 -23.82
CA SER A 10 19.32 14.13 -24.95
C SER A 10 19.02 12.88 -25.79
N GLY A 11 19.42 12.89 -27.06
CA GLY A 11 19.21 11.76 -27.98
C GLY A 11 17.80 11.64 -28.57
N PHE A 12 16.86 12.51 -28.18
CA PHE A 12 15.48 12.55 -28.71
C PHE A 12 15.26 13.65 -29.76
N ALA A 13 14.52 13.30 -30.81
CA ALA A 13 14.03 14.22 -31.85
C ALA A 13 12.54 14.02 -32.10
N PHE A 14 11.87 15.09 -32.53
CA PHE A 14 10.41 15.11 -32.71
C PHE A 14 10.05 15.47 -34.14
N THR A 15 9.22 14.66 -34.78
CA THR A 15 8.70 14.97 -36.12
C THR A 15 7.52 15.93 -36.02
N ALA A 16 7.31 16.74 -37.06
CA ALA A 16 6.08 17.52 -37.22
C ALA A 16 4.90 16.66 -37.74
N ASN A 17 5.18 15.74 -38.68
CA ASN A 17 4.16 15.01 -39.44
C ASN A 17 4.40 13.49 -39.53
N GLY A 18 5.27 12.92 -38.68
CA GLY A 18 5.57 11.47 -38.66
C GLY A 18 4.47 10.64 -38.02
N TRP A 19 3.25 10.71 -38.56
CA TRP A 19 2.08 10.02 -38.05
C TRP A 19 2.04 8.55 -38.48
N VAL A 20 1.70 7.68 -37.54
CA VAL A 20 1.51 6.24 -37.74
C VAL A 20 0.09 5.88 -37.34
N GLN A 21 -0.63 5.11 -38.16
CA GLN A 21 -1.94 4.59 -37.80
C GLN A 21 -1.79 3.60 -36.62
N SER A 22 -2.56 3.80 -35.55
CA SER A 22 -2.61 2.89 -34.41
C SER A 22 -3.82 1.97 -34.52
N TYR A 23 -5.04 2.53 -34.60
CA TYR A 23 -6.26 1.78 -34.89
C TYR A 23 -7.39 2.67 -35.40
N GLY A 24 -8.20 2.16 -36.33
CA GLY A 24 -9.28 2.95 -36.94
C GLY A 24 -8.76 4.26 -37.54
N SER A 25 -9.32 5.39 -37.13
CA SER A 25 -8.86 6.74 -37.49
C SER A 25 -7.88 7.36 -36.50
N ARG A 26 -7.45 6.65 -35.44
CA ARG A 26 -6.52 7.17 -34.44
C ARG A 26 -5.07 6.89 -34.86
N CYS A 27 -4.30 7.97 -34.97
CA CYS A 27 -2.86 7.92 -35.21
C CYS A 27 -2.06 8.29 -33.95
N VAL A 28 -0.80 7.89 -33.93
CA VAL A 28 0.23 8.33 -32.97
C VAL A 28 1.38 9.00 -33.73
N LYS A 29 2.18 9.82 -33.05
CA LYS A 29 3.34 10.51 -33.61
C LYS A 29 4.57 10.26 -32.74
N PRO A 30 5.17 9.06 -32.82
CA PRO A 30 6.25 8.64 -31.91
C PRO A 30 7.44 9.63 -31.93
N PRO A 31 8.11 9.85 -30.78
CA PRO A 31 9.45 10.43 -30.77
C PRO A 31 10.43 9.55 -31.55
N ILE A 32 11.57 10.11 -31.93
CA ILE A 32 12.70 9.38 -32.51
C ILE A 32 13.86 9.44 -31.50
N ILE A 33 14.38 8.28 -31.09
CA ILE A 33 15.64 8.20 -30.36
C ILE A 33 16.74 8.02 -31.39
N TYR A 34 17.53 9.06 -31.65
CA TYR A 34 18.54 9.10 -32.72
C TYR A 34 19.98 8.95 -32.21
N GLY A 35 20.21 9.13 -30.91
CA GLY A 35 21.53 9.16 -30.30
C GLY A 35 21.50 8.67 -28.85
N ASP A 36 22.57 8.94 -28.11
CA ASP A 36 22.69 8.50 -26.72
C ASP A 36 21.79 9.32 -25.78
N VAL A 37 21.10 8.62 -24.89
CA VAL A 37 20.13 9.24 -23.96
C VAL A 37 20.80 9.63 -22.64
N SER A 38 20.58 10.87 -22.23
CA SER A 38 20.98 11.41 -20.91
C SER A 38 20.01 12.51 -20.47
N ARG A 39 19.86 12.71 -19.16
CA ARG A 39 19.05 13.79 -18.58
C ARG A 39 19.94 15.00 -18.29
N PRO A 40 19.83 16.12 -19.02
CA PRO A 40 20.63 17.32 -18.76
C PRO A 40 20.18 18.10 -17.52
N GLU A 41 18.87 18.13 -17.24
CA GLU A 41 18.25 18.95 -16.20
C GLU A 41 17.06 18.23 -15.54
N PRO A 42 16.67 18.56 -14.29
CA PRO A 42 15.50 17.97 -13.64
C PRO A 42 14.17 18.25 -14.37
N MET A 43 13.35 17.22 -14.55
CA MET A 43 12.17 17.26 -15.43
C MET A 43 10.86 17.51 -14.68
N THR A 44 10.66 16.83 -13.56
CA THR A 44 9.42 16.75 -12.79
C THR A 44 9.54 17.28 -11.37
N VAL A 45 10.76 17.33 -10.81
CA VAL A 45 11.05 17.77 -9.44
C VAL A 45 10.32 19.04 -9.04
N PHE A 46 10.32 20.08 -9.91
CA PHE A 46 9.61 21.33 -9.67
C PHE A 46 8.11 21.14 -9.40
N TRP A 47 7.43 20.39 -10.27
CA TRP A 47 5.98 20.15 -10.18
C TRP A 47 5.62 19.27 -8.98
N SER A 48 6.39 18.21 -8.74
CA SER A 48 6.18 17.32 -7.61
C SER A 48 6.42 18.03 -6.26
N THR A 49 7.48 18.83 -6.15
CA THR A 49 7.76 19.60 -4.92
C THR A 49 6.67 20.64 -4.64
N ALA A 50 6.24 21.37 -5.67
CA ALA A 50 5.14 22.32 -5.56
C ALA A 50 3.84 21.63 -5.12
N ALA A 51 3.50 20.48 -5.72
CA ALA A 51 2.32 19.70 -5.34
C ALA A 51 2.40 19.17 -3.89
N GLN A 52 3.56 18.66 -3.46
CA GLN A 52 3.76 18.18 -2.10
C GLN A 52 3.64 19.33 -1.07
N SER A 53 4.11 20.54 -1.37
CA SER A 53 3.98 21.69 -0.46
C SER A 53 2.52 22.10 -0.18
N MET A 54 1.57 21.73 -1.05
CA MET A 54 0.15 22.05 -0.89
C MET A 54 -0.61 21.09 0.03
N THR A 55 0.03 20.03 0.54
CA THR A 55 -0.67 18.97 1.29
C THR A 55 0.21 18.32 2.36
N LYS A 56 -0.42 17.89 3.46
CA LYS A 56 0.22 17.06 4.50
C LYS A 56 0.15 15.56 4.21
N ARG A 57 -0.47 15.16 3.10
CA ARG A 57 -0.52 13.75 2.65
C ARG A 57 0.68 13.47 1.75
N PRO A 58 1.21 12.23 1.70
CA PRO A 58 2.19 11.84 0.71
C PRO A 58 1.68 12.12 -0.71
N MET A 59 2.49 12.81 -1.50
CA MET A 59 2.26 13.13 -2.90
C MET A 59 3.19 12.25 -3.74
N LYS A 60 2.68 11.59 -4.79
CA LYS A 60 3.49 10.71 -5.62
C LYS A 60 4.26 11.47 -6.70
N GLY A 61 5.57 11.28 -6.78
CA GLY A 61 6.33 11.54 -8.01
C GLY A 61 5.79 10.66 -9.15
N MET A 62 5.77 11.16 -10.38
CA MET A 62 5.18 10.45 -11.53
C MET A 62 6.13 10.44 -12.72
N LEU A 63 6.64 9.25 -13.06
CA LEU A 63 7.59 9.01 -14.15
C LEU A 63 7.05 7.95 -15.11
N THR A 64 7.52 7.97 -16.36
CA THR A 64 7.32 6.86 -17.31
C THR A 64 8.55 5.99 -17.30
N GLY A 65 8.38 4.67 -17.21
CA GLY A 65 9.49 3.73 -17.19
C GLY A 65 10.25 3.63 -18.53
N PRO A 66 11.52 3.21 -18.49
CA PRO A 66 12.41 3.19 -19.64
C PRO A 66 11.95 2.25 -20.76
N VAL A 67 11.24 1.16 -20.46
CA VAL A 67 10.75 0.21 -21.46
C VAL A 67 9.58 0.82 -22.24
N THR A 68 8.70 1.58 -21.58
CA THR A 68 7.60 2.30 -22.22
C THR A 68 8.09 3.47 -23.07
N ILE A 69 9.07 4.22 -22.60
CA ILE A 69 9.73 5.27 -23.40
C ILE A 69 10.36 4.67 -24.67
N LEU A 70 11.04 3.53 -24.54
CA LEU A 70 11.65 2.80 -25.66
C LEU A 70 10.62 2.23 -26.64
N ASN A 71 9.55 1.59 -26.15
CA ASN A 71 8.58 0.87 -26.99
C ASN A 71 7.66 1.81 -27.77
N TRP A 72 7.34 2.99 -27.23
CA TRP A 72 6.51 4.00 -27.92
C TRP A 72 7.32 5.09 -28.66
N SER A 73 8.62 4.83 -28.90
CA SER A 73 9.49 5.67 -29.72
C SER A 73 10.03 4.88 -30.92
N PHE A 74 10.35 5.58 -32.00
CA PHE A 74 11.20 5.06 -33.07
C PHE A 74 12.65 5.02 -32.58
N VAL A 75 13.13 3.85 -32.20
CA VAL A 75 14.48 3.62 -31.68
C VAL A 75 15.48 3.53 -32.83
N ARG A 76 16.66 4.14 -32.66
CA ARG A 76 17.87 3.91 -33.48
C ARG A 76 18.16 2.41 -33.67
N ASN A 77 18.71 2.06 -34.83
CA ASN A 77 18.89 0.68 -35.30
C ASN A 77 20.37 0.26 -35.48
N ASP A 78 21.29 1.07 -34.96
CA ASP A 78 22.74 0.90 -34.98
C ASP A 78 23.30 0.22 -33.70
N GLN A 79 22.49 0.09 -32.65
CA GLN A 79 22.83 -0.62 -31.40
C GLN A 79 21.66 -1.48 -30.89
N PRO A 80 21.89 -2.45 -29.98
CA PRO A 80 20.83 -3.27 -29.40
C PRO A 80 19.80 -2.46 -28.60
N ARG A 81 18.51 -2.84 -28.68
CA ARG A 81 17.41 -2.17 -27.94
C ARG A 81 17.65 -2.06 -26.43
N PHE A 82 18.25 -3.09 -25.82
CA PHE A 82 18.53 -3.10 -24.37
C PHE A 82 19.55 -2.04 -23.97
N GLU A 83 20.53 -1.74 -24.83
CA GLU A 83 21.59 -0.77 -24.56
C GLU A 83 21.01 0.65 -24.52
N THR A 84 20.16 0.98 -25.49
CA THR A 84 19.35 2.22 -25.45
C THR A 84 18.40 2.26 -24.25
N CYS A 85 17.82 1.12 -23.86
CA CYS A 85 16.94 1.05 -22.69
C CYS A 85 17.68 1.34 -21.38
N TYR A 86 18.93 0.86 -21.23
CA TYR A 86 19.77 1.16 -20.08
C TYR A 86 20.18 2.64 -20.02
N GLN A 87 20.45 3.29 -21.16
CA GLN A 87 20.68 4.75 -21.20
C GLN A 87 19.45 5.53 -20.70
N ILE A 88 18.24 5.16 -21.16
CA ILE A 88 16.99 5.76 -20.65
C ILE A 88 16.83 5.47 -19.15
N ALA A 89 17.11 4.24 -18.70
CA ALA A 89 16.98 3.86 -17.29
C ALA A 89 17.89 4.68 -16.37
N LEU A 90 19.12 4.97 -16.80
CA LEU A 90 20.04 5.87 -16.09
C LEU A 90 19.51 7.31 -16.06
N ALA A 91 18.98 7.83 -17.18
CA ALA A 91 18.38 9.16 -17.21
C ALA A 91 17.13 9.30 -16.31
N ILE A 92 16.35 8.22 -16.14
CA ILE A 92 15.23 8.17 -15.19
C ILE A 92 15.73 7.97 -13.75
N LYS A 93 16.83 7.25 -13.52
CA LYS A 93 17.48 7.11 -12.20
C LYS A 93 17.83 8.45 -11.58
N ASP A 94 18.47 9.33 -12.35
CA ASP A 94 18.83 10.68 -11.88
C ASP A 94 17.58 11.49 -11.43
N GLU A 95 16.46 11.32 -12.14
CA GLU A 95 15.20 11.99 -11.81
C GLU A 95 14.51 11.39 -10.57
N VAL A 96 14.57 10.07 -10.39
CA VAL A 96 14.09 9.38 -9.17
C VAL A 96 14.87 9.86 -7.94
N GLU A 97 16.19 9.90 -8.03
CA GLU A 97 17.02 10.38 -6.93
C GLU A 97 16.79 11.86 -6.61
N ASP A 98 16.59 12.71 -7.62
CA ASP A 98 16.34 14.15 -7.38
C ASP A 98 14.93 14.40 -6.81
N LEU A 99 13.94 13.57 -7.15
CA LEU A 99 12.64 13.56 -6.47
C LEU A 99 12.78 13.17 -4.99
N GLU A 100 13.56 12.13 -4.69
CA GLU A 100 13.85 11.73 -3.30
C GLU A 100 14.56 12.84 -2.53
N LYS A 101 15.63 13.43 -3.09
CA LYS A 101 16.37 14.56 -2.50
C LYS A 101 15.47 15.78 -2.25
N ALA A 102 14.43 15.98 -3.07
CA ALA A 102 13.42 17.02 -2.90
C ALA A 102 12.32 16.68 -1.85
N GLY A 103 12.40 15.52 -1.20
CA GLY A 103 11.48 15.08 -0.15
C GLY A 103 10.25 14.32 -0.65
N ILE A 104 10.25 13.82 -1.88
CA ILE A 104 9.16 12.99 -2.42
C ILE A 104 9.38 11.53 -1.99
N THR A 105 8.67 11.11 -0.94
CA THR A 105 8.83 9.78 -0.31
C THR A 105 8.05 8.65 -0.99
N VAL A 106 7.31 8.95 -2.07
CA VAL A 106 6.60 7.95 -2.87
C VAL A 106 6.79 8.31 -4.35
N ILE A 107 7.37 7.42 -5.14
CA ILE A 107 7.67 7.68 -6.56
C ILE A 107 7.03 6.56 -7.39
N GLN A 108 6.23 6.93 -8.39
CA GLN A 108 5.56 5.99 -9.27
C GLN A 108 6.17 6.01 -10.67
N ILE A 109 6.55 4.84 -11.16
CA ILE A 109 7.22 4.62 -12.45
C ILE A 109 6.34 3.71 -13.31
N ASP A 110 5.60 4.30 -14.25
CA ASP A 110 4.58 3.60 -15.04
C ASP A 110 5.20 2.83 -16.23
N GLU A 111 5.00 1.52 -16.29
CA GLU A 111 5.44 0.65 -17.39
C GLU A 111 4.26 0.10 -18.20
N ALA A 112 3.49 1.03 -18.77
CA ALA A 112 2.29 0.77 -19.56
C ALA A 112 2.51 -0.12 -20.81
N ALA A 113 3.73 -0.15 -21.37
CA ALA A 113 4.06 -0.88 -22.58
C ALA A 113 5.06 -2.04 -22.35
N LEU A 114 5.22 -2.53 -21.12
CA LEU A 114 6.14 -3.63 -20.78
C LEU A 114 5.90 -4.88 -21.62
N ARG A 115 4.63 -5.24 -21.89
CA ARG A 115 4.26 -6.43 -22.67
C ARG A 115 4.33 -6.20 -24.18
N GLU A 116 4.21 -4.96 -24.65
CA GLU A 116 4.16 -4.62 -26.08
C GLU A 116 5.48 -4.93 -26.82
N GLY A 117 6.61 -4.86 -26.11
CA GLY A 117 7.92 -5.19 -26.67
C GLY A 117 8.25 -6.69 -26.69
N LEU A 118 7.38 -7.58 -26.20
CA LEU A 118 7.64 -9.03 -26.20
C LEU A 118 7.89 -9.54 -27.62
N PRO A 119 9.02 -10.24 -27.89
CA PRO A 119 9.26 -10.86 -29.17
C PRO A 119 8.18 -11.87 -29.53
N LEU A 120 7.82 -11.98 -30.82
CA LEU A 120 6.83 -12.96 -31.28
C LEU A 120 7.26 -14.42 -31.05
N ARG A 121 8.57 -14.68 -30.88
CA ARG A 121 9.12 -16.00 -30.59
C ARG A 121 9.23 -16.23 -29.09
N LYS A 122 8.46 -17.20 -28.58
CA LYS A 122 8.47 -17.60 -27.15
C LYS A 122 9.86 -17.83 -26.56
N ALA A 123 10.79 -18.38 -27.35
CA ALA A 123 12.18 -18.63 -26.92
C ALA A 123 12.98 -17.34 -26.62
N GLU A 124 12.55 -16.19 -27.16
CA GLU A 124 13.20 -14.88 -26.97
C GLU A 124 12.56 -14.06 -25.83
N HIS A 125 11.41 -14.49 -25.30
CA HIS A 125 10.71 -13.80 -24.21
C HIS A 125 11.60 -13.63 -22.98
N ALA A 126 12.35 -14.67 -22.60
CA ALA A 126 13.18 -14.66 -21.39
C ALA A 126 14.26 -13.56 -21.46
N PHE A 127 14.94 -13.44 -22.60
CA PHE A 127 15.94 -12.39 -22.82
C PHE A 127 15.33 -10.99 -22.80
N TYR A 128 14.16 -10.81 -23.44
CA TYR A 128 13.45 -9.52 -23.40
C TYR A 128 13.06 -9.12 -21.97
N LEU A 129 12.43 -10.03 -21.24
CA LEU A 129 11.92 -9.76 -19.89
C LEU A 129 13.06 -9.50 -18.91
N ASP A 130 14.20 -10.19 -19.05
CA ASP A 130 15.39 -9.95 -18.23
C ASP A 130 15.90 -8.51 -18.34
N TRP A 131 16.22 -8.03 -19.55
CA TRP A 131 16.72 -6.67 -19.70
C TRP A 131 15.65 -5.61 -19.42
N ALA A 132 14.37 -5.87 -19.72
CA ALA A 132 13.28 -4.95 -19.43
C ALA A 132 13.11 -4.74 -17.91
N VAL A 133 13.14 -5.81 -17.14
CA VAL A 133 13.09 -5.78 -15.67
C VAL A 133 14.36 -5.19 -15.06
N HIS A 134 15.53 -5.46 -15.66
CA HIS A 134 16.79 -4.84 -15.25
C HIS A 134 16.76 -3.31 -15.47
N SER A 135 16.29 -2.84 -16.64
CA SER A 135 16.08 -1.41 -16.90
C SER A 135 15.15 -0.78 -15.87
N PHE A 136 14.05 -1.43 -15.49
CA PHE A 136 13.19 -0.92 -14.42
C PHE A 136 13.96 -0.76 -13.10
N ARG A 137 14.67 -1.79 -12.64
CA ARG A 137 15.42 -1.73 -11.37
C ARG A 137 16.53 -0.68 -11.37
N ILE A 138 17.22 -0.47 -12.49
CA ILE A 138 18.23 0.60 -12.63
C ILE A 138 17.64 1.97 -12.24
N THR A 139 16.37 2.25 -12.55
CA THR A 139 15.74 3.54 -12.23
C THR A 139 15.66 3.85 -10.73
N ASN A 140 15.68 2.84 -9.85
CA ASN A 140 15.37 3.04 -8.43
C ASN A 140 16.29 2.30 -7.44
N VAL A 141 17.24 1.49 -7.90
CA VAL A 141 18.24 0.76 -7.06
C VAL A 141 19.11 1.65 -6.13
N GLY A 142 19.00 2.98 -6.23
CA GLY A 142 19.71 3.93 -5.35
C GLY A 142 18.84 4.68 -4.34
N VAL A 143 17.53 4.43 -4.26
CA VAL A 143 16.66 5.07 -3.27
C VAL A 143 16.88 4.50 -1.86
N GLN A 144 16.45 5.23 -0.84
CA GLN A 144 16.43 4.77 0.53
C GLN A 144 15.30 3.75 0.76
N ASP A 145 15.49 2.80 1.69
CA ASP A 145 14.47 1.84 2.15
C ASP A 145 13.16 2.50 2.64
N THR A 146 13.19 3.80 2.94
CA THR A 146 12.02 4.59 3.36
C THR A 146 11.21 5.19 2.20
N THR A 147 11.74 5.16 0.98
CA THR A 147 11.15 5.77 -0.22
C THR A 147 10.42 4.71 -1.03
N GLN A 148 9.08 4.83 -1.11
CA GLN A 148 8.25 3.78 -1.66
C GLN A 148 8.11 3.86 -3.19
N ILE A 149 8.58 2.84 -3.90
CA ILE A 149 8.49 2.70 -5.35
C ILE A 149 7.17 2.03 -5.74
N HIS A 150 6.36 2.77 -6.49
CA HIS A 150 5.14 2.26 -7.11
C HIS A 150 5.39 2.01 -8.60
N THR A 151 4.72 1.03 -9.18
CA THR A 151 4.63 0.90 -10.63
C THR A 151 3.19 0.61 -11.08
N HIS A 152 2.82 1.13 -12.25
CA HIS A 152 1.55 0.84 -12.89
C HIS A 152 1.78 0.09 -14.21
N MET A 153 0.97 -0.94 -14.44
CA MET A 153 0.96 -1.71 -15.68
C MET A 153 -0.47 -1.83 -16.19
N CYS A 154 -0.71 -1.41 -17.44
CA CYS A 154 -2.03 -1.38 -18.09
C CYS A 154 -2.45 -2.77 -18.63
N TYR A 155 -2.37 -3.79 -17.77
CA TYR A 155 -2.69 -5.18 -18.08
C TYR A 155 -3.47 -5.82 -16.93
N SER A 156 -4.21 -6.89 -17.24
CA SER A 156 -5.01 -7.66 -16.28
C SER A 156 -4.76 -9.17 -16.31
N ASN A 157 -3.87 -9.66 -17.19
CA ASN A 157 -3.49 -11.07 -17.29
C ASN A 157 -1.95 -11.19 -17.27
N PHE A 158 -1.45 -11.79 -16.19
CA PHE A 158 -0.04 -11.83 -15.83
C PHE A 158 0.56 -13.23 -15.80
N ASN A 159 -0.21 -14.29 -16.11
CA ASN A 159 0.20 -15.68 -15.93
C ASN A 159 1.54 -16.01 -16.63
N ASP A 160 1.79 -15.42 -17.80
CA ASP A 160 3.01 -15.63 -18.58
C ASP A 160 4.22 -14.76 -18.15
N ILE A 161 4.01 -13.76 -17.27
CA ILE A 161 5.03 -12.76 -16.89
C ILE A 161 5.11 -12.47 -15.37
N ILE A 162 4.39 -13.22 -14.53
CA ILE A 162 4.30 -12.97 -13.08
C ILE A 162 5.68 -12.96 -12.39
N GLN A 163 6.58 -13.87 -12.79
CA GLN A 163 7.94 -13.89 -12.24
C GLN A 163 8.73 -12.63 -12.62
N SER A 164 8.54 -12.09 -13.83
CA SER A 164 9.17 -10.84 -14.24
C SER A 164 8.67 -9.66 -13.42
N ILE A 165 7.38 -9.62 -13.08
CA ILE A 165 6.80 -8.58 -12.22
C ILE A 165 7.36 -8.65 -10.80
N ILE A 166 7.55 -9.85 -10.26
CA ILE A 166 8.21 -10.03 -8.96
C ILE A 166 9.66 -9.58 -9.02
N ASN A 167 10.36 -9.93 -10.10
CA ASN A 167 11.75 -9.53 -10.30
C ASN A 167 11.93 -8.01 -10.57
N MET A 168 10.85 -7.24 -10.78
CA MET A 168 10.90 -5.76 -10.80
C MET A 168 11.14 -5.17 -9.41
N ASP A 169 10.82 -5.90 -8.34
CA ASP A 169 11.09 -5.53 -6.94
C ASP A 169 10.50 -4.18 -6.53
N ALA A 170 9.29 -3.87 -7.01
CA ALA A 170 8.55 -2.65 -6.65
C ALA A 170 7.73 -2.87 -5.36
N ASP A 171 7.79 -1.92 -4.42
CA ASP A 171 7.03 -1.97 -3.17
C ASP A 171 5.52 -2.07 -3.38
N VAL A 172 5.00 -1.45 -4.44
CA VAL A 172 3.56 -1.48 -4.78
C VAL A 172 3.34 -1.54 -6.28
N ILE A 173 2.72 -2.62 -6.76
CA ILE A 173 2.22 -2.70 -8.14
C ILE A 173 0.75 -2.29 -8.21
N THR A 174 0.36 -1.60 -9.28
CA THR A 174 -1.05 -1.28 -9.58
C THR A 174 -1.42 -1.77 -10.98
N ILE A 175 -2.52 -2.52 -11.07
CA ILE A 175 -2.89 -3.30 -12.27
C ILE A 175 -4.36 -3.09 -12.62
N GLU A 176 -4.72 -3.23 -13.89
CA GLU A 176 -6.12 -3.19 -14.31
C GLU A 176 -6.83 -4.47 -13.86
N ASN A 177 -8.00 -4.34 -13.24
CA ASN A 177 -8.77 -5.53 -12.81
C ASN A 177 -10.29 -5.33 -12.78
N SER A 178 -10.83 -4.12 -12.92
CA SER A 178 -12.26 -3.91 -12.67
C SER A 178 -13.19 -4.61 -13.68
N ARG A 179 -12.65 -5.11 -14.80
CA ARG A 179 -13.38 -5.90 -15.82
C ARG A 179 -13.04 -7.39 -15.80
N SER A 180 -12.13 -7.82 -14.94
CA SER A 180 -11.65 -9.20 -14.81
C SER A 180 -12.39 -9.96 -13.71
N ASP A 181 -12.47 -11.30 -13.84
CA ASP A 181 -12.83 -12.18 -12.73
C ASP A 181 -11.71 -12.13 -11.68
N GLU A 182 -12.05 -11.85 -10.42
CA GLU A 182 -11.08 -11.73 -9.34
C GLU A 182 -10.29 -13.03 -9.09
N LYS A 183 -10.72 -14.17 -9.65
CA LYS A 183 -9.90 -15.41 -9.71
C LYS A 183 -8.56 -15.22 -10.41
N LEU A 184 -8.42 -14.27 -11.35
CA LEU A 184 -7.12 -14.00 -11.99
C LEU A 184 -6.08 -13.46 -10.99
N LEU A 185 -6.50 -13.02 -9.81
CA LEU A 185 -5.60 -12.64 -8.72
C LEU A 185 -5.04 -13.85 -7.97
N SER A 186 -5.55 -15.07 -8.19
CA SER A 186 -5.01 -16.27 -7.52
C SER A 186 -3.56 -16.55 -7.89
N VAL A 187 -3.10 -16.09 -9.08
CA VAL A 187 -1.70 -16.17 -9.53
C VAL A 187 -0.69 -15.51 -8.58
N PHE A 188 -1.13 -14.55 -7.76
CA PHE A 188 -0.29 -13.88 -6.74
C PHE A 188 -0.16 -14.69 -5.44
N ARG A 189 -0.81 -15.86 -5.35
CA ARG A 189 -0.86 -16.74 -4.15
C ARG A 189 -0.61 -18.21 -4.47
N GLU A 190 -1.14 -18.69 -5.59
CA GLU A 190 -1.03 -20.05 -6.09
C GLU A 190 0.23 -20.17 -6.96
N GLY A 191 1.27 -20.82 -6.42
CA GLY A 191 2.53 -21.05 -7.12
C GLY A 191 3.61 -19.97 -6.87
N VAL A 192 3.23 -18.75 -6.46
CA VAL A 192 4.20 -17.71 -6.06
C VAL A 192 3.73 -16.94 -4.83
N LYS A 193 4.63 -16.67 -3.89
CA LYS A 193 4.35 -15.88 -2.68
C LYS A 193 4.62 -14.40 -2.95
N TYR A 194 3.65 -13.68 -3.52
CA TYR A 194 3.73 -12.23 -3.63
C TYR A 194 3.61 -11.60 -2.24
N SER A 195 4.58 -10.76 -1.84
CA SER A 195 4.65 -10.17 -0.49
C SER A 195 4.79 -8.65 -0.47
N ALA A 196 4.87 -8.02 -1.64
CA ALA A 196 4.83 -6.56 -1.81
C ALA A 196 3.37 -6.07 -1.93
N GLY A 197 3.19 -4.75 -1.95
CA GLY A 197 1.90 -4.09 -2.15
C GLY A 197 1.31 -4.38 -3.54
N ILE A 198 -0.01 -4.52 -3.59
CA ILE A 198 -0.76 -4.76 -4.83
C ILE A 198 -2.08 -3.98 -4.83
N GLY A 199 -2.37 -3.27 -5.92
CA GLY A 199 -3.59 -2.49 -6.12
C GLY A 199 -4.30 -2.84 -7.42
N PRO A 200 -5.13 -3.90 -7.44
CA PRO A 200 -5.98 -4.21 -8.58
C PRO A 200 -7.12 -3.21 -8.68
N GLY A 201 -7.34 -2.65 -9.86
CA GLY A 201 -8.31 -1.58 -10.07
C GLY A 201 -9.75 -1.96 -9.70
N VAL A 202 -10.44 -1.08 -8.98
CA VAL A 202 -11.85 -1.25 -8.57
C VAL A 202 -12.84 -0.37 -9.33
N TYR A 203 -12.34 0.54 -10.17
CA TYR A 203 -13.16 1.45 -10.99
C TYR A 203 -12.68 1.44 -12.45
N ASP A 204 -13.58 1.03 -13.34
CA ASP A 204 -13.46 1.04 -14.80
C ASP A 204 -13.33 2.48 -15.32
N ILE A 205 -12.10 2.96 -15.44
CA ILE A 205 -11.86 4.31 -15.96
C ILE A 205 -12.15 4.44 -17.45
N HIS A 206 -12.49 3.36 -18.17
CA HIS A 206 -12.88 3.38 -19.58
C HIS A 206 -14.41 3.54 -19.76
N SER A 207 -15.19 3.51 -18.67
CA SER A 207 -16.62 3.77 -18.67
C SER A 207 -16.96 5.15 -18.08
N PRO A 208 -17.95 5.88 -18.62
CA PRO A 208 -18.50 7.08 -17.98
C PRO A 208 -19.47 6.75 -16.83
N ARG A 209 -19.80 5.47 -16.60
CA ARG A 209 -20.67 5.05 -15.50
C ARG A 209 -19.97 5.25 -14.16
N ILE A 210 -20.66 5.87 -13.22
CA ILE A 210 -20.24 5.97 -11.83
C ILE A 210 -20.54 4.63 -11.13
N PRO A 211 -19.54 3.87 -10.64
CA PRO A 211 -19.78 2.69 -9.79
C PRO A 211 -20.33 3.11 -8.42
N SER A 212 -21.17 2.26 -7.82
CA SER A 212 -21.71 2.53 -6.48
C SER A 212 -20.72 2.10 -5.38
N THR A 213 -20.94 2.60 -4.16
CA THR A 213 -20.13 2.23 -2.98
C THR A 213 -20.20 0.73 -2.71
N GLU A 214 -21.37 0.11 -2.92
CA GLU A 214 -21.63 -1.30 -2.69
C GLU A 214 -20.90 -2.17 -3.72
N GLU A 215 -20.90 -1.78 -5.00
CA GLU A 215 -20.16 -2.48 -6.05
C GLU A 215 -18.65 -2.47 -5.78
N ILE A 216 -18.10 -1.33 -5.34
CA ILE A 216 -16.68 -1.22 -4.99
C ILE A 216 -16.37 -2.04 -3.73
N ALA A 217 -17.25 -2.02 -2.72
CA ALA A 217 -17.05 -2.79 -1.49
C ALA A 217 -17.09 -4.31 -1.74
N ASP A 218 -18.00 -4.79 -2.59
CA ASP A 218 -18.06 -6.20 -3.01
C ASP A 218 -16.77 -6.63 -3.73
N ARG A 219 -16.27 -5.82 -4.67
CA ARG A 219 -15.00 -6.07 -5.36
C ARG A 219 -13.81 -6.14 -4.40
N ILE A 220 -13.69 -5.18 -3.48
CA ILE A 220 -12.61 -5.21 -2.47
C ILE A 220 -12.75 -6.47 -1.60
N ASN A 221 -13.95 -6.87 -1.17
CA ASN A 221 -14.13 -8.10 -0.40
C ASN A 221 -13.73 -9.36 -1.17
N LYS A 222 -14.00 -9.43 -2.49
CA LYS A 222 -13.52 -10.52 -3.36
C LYS A 222 -11.99 -10.53 -3.47
N MET A 223 -11.37 -9.35 -3.61
CA MET A 223 -9.91 -9.22 -3.58
C MET A 223 -9.33 -9.68 -2.24
N LEU A 224 -9.93 -9.30 -1.10
CA LEU A 224 -9.52 -9.70 0.26
C LEU A 224 -9.71 -11.20 0.55
N ALA A 225 -10.49 -11.93 -0.25
CA ALA A 225 -10.59 -13.39 -0.15
C ALA A 225 -9.35 -14.09 -0.74
N VAL A 226 -8.68 -13.45 -1.70
CA VAL A 226 -7.52 -13.98 -2.41
C VAL A 226 -6.22 -13.38 -1.87
N LEU A 227 -6.12 -12.05 -1.82
CA LEU A 227 -4.93 -11.27 -1.46
C LEU A 227 -4.88 -10.96 0.04
N GLU A 228 -3.67 -10.86 0.59
CA GLU A 228 -3.50 -10.50 2.00
C GLU A 228 -3.90 -9.04 2.26
N THR A 229 -4.58 -8.83 3.39
CA THR A 229 -5.27 -7.56 3.69
C THR A 229 -4.31 -6.43 4.13
N ASN A 230 -3.04 -6.76 4.37
CA ASN A 230 -1.93 -5.86 4.71
C ASN A 230 -1.30 -5.20 3.47
N ILE A 231 -1.31 -5.90 2.32
CA ILE A 231 -0.68 -5.46 1.07
C ILE A 231 -1.67 -4.87 0.04
N LEU A 232 -2.99 -5.03 0.25
CA LEU A 232 -4.00 -4.54 -0.69
C LEU A 232 -4.16 -3.01 -0.67
N TRP A 233 -3.92 -2.40 -1.82
CA TRP A 233 -4.25 -1.00 -2.14
C TRP A 233 -5.59 -0.92 -2.89
N VAL A 234 -6.21 0.27 -2.89
CA VAL A 234 -7.46 0.54 -3.61
C VAL A 234 -7.29 1.77 -4.49
N ASN A 235 -7.45 1.57 -5.80
CA ASN A 235 -7.25 2.56 -6.85
C ASN A 235 -8.22 2.32 -8.03
N PRO A 236 -8.40 3.30 -8.92
CA PRO A 236 -8.99 3.07 -10.24
C PRO A 236 -8.11 2.14 -11.10
N ASP A 237 -8.64 1.63 -12.21
CA ASP A 237 -7.88 0.80 -13.16
C ASP A 237 -6.64 1.53 -13.72
N CYS A 238 -6.76 2.81 -14.07
CA CYS A 238 -5.69 3.60 -14.69
C CYS A 238 -5.93 5.13 -14.48
N GLY A 239 -5.14 5.98 -15.13
CA GLY A 239 -5.23 7.43 -15.06
C GLY A 239 -6.55 8.03 -15.59
N LEU A 240 -7.08 9.02 -14.89
CA LEU A 240 -8.42 9.58 -15.12
C LEU A 240 -8.51 10.62 -16.26
N LYS A 241 -7.44 10.79 -17.06
CA LYS A 241 -7.31 11.85 -18.08
C LYS A 241 -8.43 11.88 -19.13
N THR A 242 -9.10 10.76 -19.37
CA THR A 242 -10.19 10.65 -20.36
C THR A 242 -11.59 10.88 -19.80
N ARG A 243 -11.73 11.03 -18.47
CA ARG A 243 -13.02 11.16 -17.75
C ARG A 243 -13.32 12.60 -17.37
N LYS A 244 -14.60 12.90 -17.15
CA LYS A 244 -15.08 14.25 -16.75
C LYS A 244 -15.15 14.36 -15.24
N TYR A 245 -14.97 15.57 -14.70
CA TYR A 245 -15.09 15.81 -13.25
C TYR A 245 -16.44 15.41 -12.65
N THR A 246 -17.53 15.47 -13.42
CA THR A 246 -18.87 15.01 -13.04
C THR A 246 -18.98 13.49 -12.88
N GLU A 247 -18.09 12.73 -13.54
CA GLU A 247 -17.98 11.27 -13.46
C GLU A 247 -17.00 10.91 -12.32
N VAL A 248 -15.84 11.57 -12.31
CA VAL A 248 -14.70 11.27 -11.42
C VAL A 248 -15.00 11.56 -9.95
N LYS A 249 -15.57 12.72 -9.60
CA LYS A 249 -15.80 13.11 -8.20
C LYS A 249 -16.64 12.07 -7.42
N PRO A 250 -17.88 11.75 -7.85
CA PRO A 250 -18.70 10.77 -7.13
C PRO A 250 -18.10 9.35 -7.18
N ALA A 251 -17.42 8.96 -8.26
CA ALA A 251 -16.76 7.65 -8.33
C ALA A 251 -15.64 7.50 -7.28
N LEU A 252 -14.81 8.53 -7.09
CA LEU A 252 -13.76 8.53 -6.07
C LEU A 252 -14.31 8.69 -4.65
N GLU A 253 -15.39 9.45 -4.46
CA GLU A 253 -16.09 9.56 -3.17
C GLU A 253 -16.66 8.19 -2.74
N ASN A 254 -17.33 7.47 -3.65
CA ASN A 254 -17.81 6.10 -3.43
C ASN A 254 -16.66 5.13 -3.12
N MET A 255 -15.54 5.23 -3.83
CA MET A 255 -14.35 4.40 -3.60
C MET A 255 -13.77 4.60 -2.18
N VAL A 256 -13.68 5.86 -1.73
CA VAL A 256 -13.24 6.18 -0.37
C VAL A 256 -14.26 5.76 0.68
N ALA A 257 -15.57 5.87 0.38
CA ALA A 257 -16.63 5.40 1.27
C ALA A 257 -16.58 3.88 1.47
N ALA A 258 -16.39 3.10 0.39
CA ALA A 258 -16.22 1.66 0.44
C ALA A 258 -15.01 1.26 1.29
N CYS A 259 -13.86 1.93 1.09
CA CYS A 259 -12.67 1.72 1.92
C CYS A 259 -12.91 1.99 3.42
N LYS A 260 -13.67 3.04 3.76
CA LYS A 260 -14.01 3.37 5.16
C LYS A 260 -14.94 2.32 5.77
N LEU A 261 -15.96 1.88 5.03
CA LEU A 261 -16.88 0.83 5.43
C LEU A 261 -16.12 -0.46 5.77
N LEU A 262 -15.30 -0.97 4.86
CA LEU A 262 -14.55 -2.21 5.07
C LEU A 262 -13.50 -2.09 6.17
N ARG A 263 -12.89 -0.91 6.36
CA ARG A 263 -11.98 -0.67 7.51
C ARG A 263 -12.73 -0.70 8.86
N SER A 264 -13.99 -0.26 8.91
CA SER A 264 -14.83 -0.41 10.12
C SER A 264 -15.28 -1.86 10.37
N GLN A 265 -15.14 -2.74 9.38
CA GLN A 265 -15.42 -4.18 9.49
C GLN A 265 -14.23 -5.01 9.98
N LEU A 266 -13.04 -4.41 9.97
CA LEU A 266 -11.76 -5.00 10.36
C LEU A 266 -11.30 -4.40 11.70
N ALA A 267 -12.03 -4.70 12.77
CA ALA A 267 -11.58 -4.38 14.13
C ALA A 267 -10.52 -5.39 14.58
N SER A 268 -9.57 -4.97 15.41
CA SER A 268 -8.59 -5.87 16.02
C SER A 268 -8.35 -5.49 17.47
N SER A 269 -8.48 -6.45 18.39
CA SER A 269 -7.88 -6.33 19.72
C SER A 269 -6.36 -6.41 19.59
N LYS A 270 -5.67 -5.61 20.40
CA LYS A 270 -4.25 -5.75 20.67
C LYS A 270 -4.04 -5.35 22.12
N ALA A 271 -3.41 -6.22 22.89
CA ALA A 271 -3.12 -5.93 24.29
C ALA A 271 -1.74 -6.48 24.67
N VAL A 272 -1.18 -5.88 25.71
CA VAL A 272 0.13 -6.24 26.26
C VAL A 272 -0.04 -6.35 27.77
N VAL A 273 0.26 -7.53 28.31
CA VAL A 273 0.29 -7.77 29.75
C VAL A 273 1.71 -7.53 30.23
N ARG A 274 1.89 -6.66 31.23
CA ARG A 274 3.20 -6.39 31.85
C ARG A 274 3.16 -6.73 33.33
N ASN A 275 4.32 -7.05 33.91
CA ASN A 275 4.44 -7.21 35.36
C ASN A 275 4.73 -5.86 36.05
N HIS A 276 4.91 -5.88 37.38
CA HIS A 276 5.16 -4.70 38.21
C HIS A 276 6.46 -3.95 37.88
N ARG A 277 7.38 -4.53 37.09
CA ARG A 277 8.63 -3.92 36.62
C ARG A 277 8.52 -3.34 35.21
N GLY A 278 7.36 -3.49 34.57
CA GLY A 278 7.14 -3.09 33.17
C GLY A 278 7.61 -4.13 32.15
N GLU A 279 8.19 -5.25 32.60
CA GLU A 279 8.57 -6.37 31.75
C GLU A 279 7.31 -6.96 31.09
N VAL A 280 7.34 -7.15 29.77
CA VAL A 280 6.22 -7.71 29.01
C VAL A 280 6.14 -9.22 29.27
N MET A 281 5.02 -9.65 29.85
CA MET A 281 4.73 -11.07 30.10
C MET A 281 4.13 -11.73 28.86
N VAL A 282 3.15 -11.07 28.24
CA VAL A 282 2.43 -11.55 27.06
C VAL A 282 2.05 -10.39 26.14
N SER A 283 2.18 -10.59 24.83
CA SER A 283 1.50 -9.76 23.82
C SER A 283 0.48 -10.58 23.04
N LEU A 284 -0.71 -10.04 22.84
CA LEU A 284 -1.81 -10.65 22.11
C LEU A 284 -2.34 -9.72 21.01
N GLY A 285 -2.76 -10.30 19.89
CA GLY A 285 -3.54 -9.62 18.86
C GLY A 285 -4.55 -10.57 18.26
N LYS A 286 -5.83 -10.18 18.23
CA LYS A 286 -6.94 -10.99 17.68
C LYS A 286 -7.85 -10.13 16.82
N VAL A 287 -8.20 -10.60 15.62
CA VAL A 287 -8.95 -9.83 14.61
C VAL A 287 -10.44 -10.22 14.62
N PHE A 288 -11.33 -9.24 14.71
CA PHE A 288 -12.77 -9.43 14.68
C PHE A 288 -13.36 -8.96 13.36
N LYS A 289 -14.29 -9.76 12.82
CA LYS A 289 -15.06 -9.41 11.62
C LYS A 289 -16.46 -8.96 12.04
N GLY A 290 -16.79 -7.69 11.79
CA GLY A 290 -18.11 -7.14 12.06
C GLY A 290 -18.18 -5.63 11.95
N ASN A 291 -19.33 -5.06 11.60
CA ASN A 291 -19.53 -3.61 11.58
C ASN A 291 -19.54 -3.07 13.02
N TYR A 292 -18.44 -2.49 13.48
CA TYR A 292 -18.34 -1.92 14.81
C TYR A 292 -18.19 -0.39 14.75
N SER A 293 -18.88 0.33 15.64
CA SER A 293 -18.53 1.73 15.89
C SER A 293 -17.12 1.80 16.53
N PRO A 294 -16.40 2.93 16.44
CA PRO A 294 -15.10 3.06 17.10
C PRO A 294 -15.14 2.69 18.59
N LEU A 295 -16.14 3.18 19.33
CA LEU A 295 -16.32 2.85 20.75
C LEU A 295 -16.63 1.35 20.96
N THR A 296 -17.41 0.74 20.08
CA THR A 296 -17.71 -0.70 20.12
C THR A 296 -16.45 -1.53 19.89
N ALA A 297 -15.61 -1.14 18.92
CA ALA A 297 -14.35 -1.82 18.61
C ALA A 297 -13.35 -1.72 19.77
N GLU A 298 -13.22 -0.54 20.40
CA GLU A 298 -12.36 -0.33 21.58
C GLU A 298 -12.81 -1.19 22.78
N ILE A 299 -14.11 -1.22 23.08
CA ILE A 299 -14.62 -2.00 24.23
C ILE A 299 -14.55 -3.51 23.95
N LEU A 300 -14.79 -3.95 22.70
CA LEU A 300 -14.52 -5.34 22.30
C LEU A 300 -13.04 -5.69 22.42
N ALA A 301 -12.14 -4.78 22.03
CA ALA A 301 -10.70 -5.00 22.18
C ALA A 301 -10.28 -5.22 23.64
N ILE A 302 -10.88 -4.46 24.57
CA ILE A 302 -10.68 -4.63 26.02
C ILE A 302 -11.28 -5.96 26.49
N ARG A 303 -12.54 -6.27 26.13
CA ARG A 303 -13.25 -7.51 26.49
C ARG A 303 -12.44 -8.76 26.14
N GLU A 304 -11.87 -8.77 24.95
CA GLU A 304 -11.15 -9.92 24.40
C GLU A 304 -9.74 -10.06 24.99
N GLY A 305 -9.07 -8.95 25.30
CA GLY A 305 -7.85 -8.96 26.11
C GLY A 305 -8.09 -9.47 27.54
N LEU A 306 -9.23 -9.11 28.14
CA LEU A 306 -9.63 -9.60 29.47
C LEU A 306 -9.97 -11.09 29.47
N GLU A 307 -10.75 -11.56 28.49
CA GLU A 307 -11.09 -12.98 28.33
C GLU A 307 -9.82 -13.82 28.18
N PHE A 308 -8.88 -13.40 27.33
CA PHE A 308 -7.58 -14.06 27.18
C PHE A 308 -6.77 -14.10 28.48
N VAL A 309 -6.72 -13.02 29.26
CA VAL A 309 -5.99 -12.98 30.55
C VAL A 309 -6.59 -13.98 31.53
N VAL A 310 -7.92 -14.05 31.60
CA VAL A 310 -8.67 -14.99 32.45
C VAL A 310 -8.41 -16.44 32.03
N ASP A 311 -8.48 -16.74 30.73
CA ASP A 311 -8.26 -18.09 30.18
C ASP A 311 -6.80 -18.55 30.31
N SER A 312 -5.85 -17.62 30.25
CA SER A 312 -4.42 -17.87 30.51
C SER A 312 -4.07 -18.04 31.99
N GLY A 313 -5.05 -17.89 32.90
CA GLY A 313 -4.83 -17.96 34.36
C GLY A 313 -4.01 -16.80 34.94
N LEU A 314 -3.77 -15.74 34.16
CA LEU A 314 -3.05 -14.55 34.58
C LEU A 314 -3.94 -13.67 35.48
N ARG A 315 -3.31 -12.86 36.34
CA ARG A 315 -4.00 -11.85 37.16
C ARG A 315 -3.49 -10.47 36.81
N VAL A 316 -4.41 -9.59 36.42
CA VAL A 316 -4.14 -8.19 36.11
C VAL A 316 -4.87 -7.31 37.10
N ASN A 317 -4.14 -6.36 37.70
CA ASN A 317 -4.69 -5.41 38.68
C ASN A 317 -5.16 -4.10 38.03
N ILE A 318 -4.61 -3.75 36.86
CA ILE A 318 -4.88 -2.49 36.16
C ILE A 318 -5.03 -2.75 34.66
N VAL A 319 -6.13 -2.28 34.09
CA VAL A 319 -6.38 -2.22 32.64
C VAL A 319 -6.18 -0.77 32.20
N GLU A 320 -5.39 -0.57 31.16
CA GLU A 320 -5.10 0.76 30.61
C GLU A 320 -5.60 0.89 29.18
N THR A 321 -6.22 2.03 28.86
CA THR A 321 -6.68 2.38 27.52
C THR A 321 -6.54 3.89 27.30
N ASP A 322 -6.25 4.31 26.06
CA ASP A 322 -6.25 5.72 25.66
C ASP A 322 -7.68 6.22 25.30
N SER A 323 -8.69 5.34 25.32
CA SER A 323 -10.09 5.70 25.16
C SER A 323 -10.75 6.01 26.51
N LEU A 324 -10.81 7.29 26.89
CA LEU A 324 -11.56 7.75 28.06
C LEU A 324 -13.05 7.34 27.99
N LEU A 325 -13.62 7.28 26.79
CA LEU A 325 -15.01 6.83 26.57
C LEU A 325 -15.18 5.35 26.92
N SER A 326 -14.19 4.49 26.66
CA SER A 326 -14.22 3.08 27.04
C SER A 326 -14.15 2.91 28.56
N VAL A 327 -13.29 3.70 29.24
CA VAL A 327 -13.22 3.74 30.71
C VAL A 327 -14.57 4.14 31.31
N GLN A 328 -15.20 5.18 30.77
CA GLN A 328 -16.52 5.65 31.21
C GLN A 328 -17.61 4.60 30.96
N ALA A 329 -17.64 3.97 29.79
CA ALA A 329 -18.64 2.95 29.45
C ALA A 329 -18.56 1.73 30.38
N ILE A 330 -17.34 1.23 30.64
CA ILE A 330 -17.09 0.08 31.51
C ILE A 330 -17.32 0.44 32.99
N SER A 331 -16.98 1.64 33.44
CA SER A 331 -17.10 2.02 34.86
C SER A 331 -18.49 2.49 35.27
N LEU A 332 -19.26 3.07 34.35
CA LEU A 332 -20.55 3.74 34.66
C LEU A 332 -21.77 2.99 34.15
N HIS A 333 -21.61 1.98 33.30
CA HIS A 333 -22.69 1.19 32.68
C HIS A 333 -23.87 2.06 32.18
N PRO A 334 -23.62 3.03 31.27
CA PRO A 334 -24.64 4.00 30.87
C PRO A 334 -25.85 3.30 30.22
N PRO A 335 -27.07 3.47 30.78
CA PRO A 335 -28.26 2.77 30.29
C PRO A 335 -28.62 3.20 28.87
N PHE A 336 -29.20 2.29 28.10
CA PHE A 336 -29.56 2.46 26.67
C PHE A 336 -28.37 2.66 25.71
N SER A 337 -27.14 2.39 26.15
CA SER A 337 -25.95 2.43 25.28
C SER A 337 -25.84 1.18 24.39
N GLN A 338 -25.46 1.36 23.12
CA GLN A 338 -25.20 0.25 22.17
C GLN A 338 -24.05 -0.68 22.60
N VAL A 339 -23.20 -0.24 23.53
CA VAL A 339 -22.06 -1.02 24.05
C VAL A 339 -22.30 -1.61 25.44
N LEU A 340 -23.49 -1.43 26.03
CA LEU A 340 -23.78 -1.81 27.42
C LEU A 340 -23.42 -3.27 27.72
N ASN A 341 -23.92 -4.22 26.94
CA ASN A 341 -23.68 -5.65 27.15
C ASN A 341 -22.18 -6.02 27.13
N ILE A 342 -21.39 -5.34 26.29
CA ILE A 342 -19.95 -5.60 26.14
C ILE A 342 -19.19 -4.96 27.32
N ALA A 343 -19.63 -3.79 27.76
CA ALA A 343 -19.09 -3.11 28.94
C ALA A 343 -19.40 -3.88 30.24
N GLU A 344 -20.59 -4.48 30.36
CA GLU A 344 -20.96 -5.38 31.45
C GLU A 344 -20.09 -6.65 31.47
N ASP A 345 -19.82 -7.26 30.31
CA ASP A 345 -18.93 -8.41 30.20
C ASP A 345 -17.47 -8.05 30.58
N CYS A 346 -16.97 -6.88 30.16
CA CYS A 346 -15.68 -6.35 30.64
C CYS A 346 -15.63 -6.27 32.18
N SER A 347 -16.63 -5.66 32.81
CA SER A 347 -16.70 -5.53 34.28
C SER A 347 -16.82 -6.89 34.97
N PHE A 348 -17.53 -7.86 34.38
CA PHE A 348 -17.60 -9.22 34.88
C PHE A 348 -16.25 -9.95 34.81
N LEU A 349 -15.55 -9.87 33.68
CA LEU A 349 -14.21 -10.44 33.50
C LEU A 349 -13.19 -9.78 34.46
N MET A 350 -13.25 -8.46 34.64
CA MET A 350 -12.45 -7.75 35.64
C MET A 350 -12.73 -8.23 37.06
N ALA A 351 -14.01 -8.39 37.44
CA ALA A 351 -14.40 -8.89 38.75
C ALA A 351 -13.92 -10.34 39.02
N ARG A 352 -13.88 -11.21 37.99
CA ARG A 352 -13.31 -12.57 38.10
C ARG A 352 -11.82 -12.57 38.47
N MET A 353 -11.08 -11.51 38.16
CA MET A 353 -9.67 -11.35 38.55
C MET A 353 -9.47 -10.72 39.94
N GLY A 354 -10.54 -10.25 40.59
CA GLY A 354 -10.50 -9.60 41.90
C GLY A 354 -10.37 -8.08 41.80
N ASN A 355 -9.29 -7.50 42.35
CA ASN A 355 -9.10 -6.04 42.46
C ASN A 355 -8.69 -5.34 41.15
N CYS A 356 -9.17 -5.82 40.00
CA CYS A 356 -8.86 -5.24 38.70
C CYS A 356 -9.59 -3.91 38.50
N LYS A 357 -8.85 -2.84 38.17
CA LYS A 357 -9.40 -1.50 37.89
C LYS A 357 -9.06 -1.08 36.46
N ILE A 358 -9.96 -0.34 35.81
CA ILE A 358 -9.69 0.28 34.51
C ILE A 358 -9.34 1.76 34.69
N ARG A 359 -8.31 2.25 33.99
CA ARG A 359 -7.92 3.66 33.98
C ARG A 359 -7.57 4.16 32.58
N HIS A 360 -7.73 5.46 32.38
CA HIS A 360 -7.30 6.13 31.16
C HIS A 360 -5.80 6.43 31.25
N ALA A 361 -5.03 5.98 30.26
CA ALA A 361 -3.60 6.29 30.12
C ALA A 361 -3.39 7.11 28.84
N PRO A 362 -2.77 8.30 28.90
CA PRO A 362 -2.44 9.07 27.71
C PRO A 362 -1.57 8.25 26.75
N ARG A 363 -1.82 8.32 25.44
CA ARG A 363 -1.05 7.58 24.43
C ARG A 363 0.47 7.82 24.47
N GLN A 364 0.90 8.96 25.04
CA GLN A 364 2.31 9.29 25.30
C GLN A 364 2.97 8.43 26.38
N THR A 365 2.22 7.94 27.37
CA THR A 365 2.70 7.03 28.43
C THR A 365 2.42 5.56 28.10
N ASN A 366 1.98 5.26 26.88
CA ASN A 366 1.66 3.91 26.43
C ASN A 366 2.45 3.53 25.15
N GLN A 367 3.62 4.12 24.95
CA GLN A 367 4.42 3.95 23.74
C GLN A 367 4.84 2.49 23.51
N VAL A 368 5.23 1.75 24.54
CA VAL A 368 5.57 0.32 24.42
C VAL A 368 4.40 -0.50 23.88
N ALA A 369 3.18 -0.32 24.39
CA ALA A 369 2.02 -1.04 23.84
C ALA A 369 1.61 -0.52 22.47
N HIS A 370 1.85 0.76 22.17
CA HIS A 370 1.59 1.34 20.86
C HIS A 370 2.51 0.77 19.78
N GLU A 371 3.81 0.66 20.05
CA GLU A 371 4.81 0.10 19.13
C GLU A 371 4.69 -1.43 19.02
N LEU A 372 4.39 -2.14 20.12
CA LEU A 372 3.94 -3.55 20.06
C LEU A 372 2.70 -3.72 19.18
N ALA A 373 1.70 -2.85 19.32
CA ALA A 373 0.51 -2.87 18.51
C ALA A 373 0.78 -2.51 17.03
N LEU A 374 1.86 -1.79 16.73
CA LEU A 374 2.33 -1.49 15.38
C LEU A 374 3.08 -2.70 14.77
N LEU A 375 3.95 -3.38 15.50
CA LEU A 375 4.55 -4.65 15.06
C LEU A 375 3.47 -5.71 14.79
N ALA A 376 2.51 -5.85 15.71
CA ALA A 376 1.32 -6.70 15.61
C ALA A 376 0.38 -6.35 14.44
N LYS A 377 0.53 -5.17 13.82
CA LYS A 377 -0.30 -4.72 12.69
C LYS A 377 0.05 -5.44 11.39
N ASN A 378 1.25 -6.00 11.31
CA ASN A 378 1.78 -6.62 10.10
C ASN A 378 1.56 -8.14 10.06
N SER A 379 1.43 -8.80 11.21
CA SER A 379 1.25 -10.26 11.33
C SER A 379 -0.19 -10.72 11.10
N ARG A 380 -1.17 -10.05 11.71
CA ARG A 380 -2.65 -10.18 11.53
C ARG A 380 -3.29 -11.56 11.76
N ILE A 381 -2.50 -12.61 11.87
CA ILE A 381 -2.86 -13.91 12.42
C ILE A 381 -3.06 -13.74 13.94
N ASP A 382 -3.99 -14.48 14.54
CA ASP A 382 -4.11 -14.53 16.00
C ASP A 382 -2.79 -15.05 16.58
N PHE A 383 -2.05 -14.21 17.31
CA PHE A 383 -0.73 -14.55 17.82
C PHE A 383 -0.61 -14.29 19.33
N MET A 384 0.20 -15.13 19.96
CA MET A 384 0.54 -15.09 21.37
C MET A 384 2.05 -15.23 21.47
N CYS A 385 2.73 -14.20 21.98
CA CYS A 385 4.13 -14.29 22.38
C CYS A 385 4.18 -14.25 23.90
N CYS A 386 4.75 -15.26 24.52
CA CYS A 386 4.99 -15.36 25.96
C CYS A 386 6.47 -15.18 26.23
N GLU A 387 6.82 -14.36 27.22
CA GLU A 387 8.19 -14.17 27.75
C GLU A 387 9.27 -13.66 26.77
N GLU A 388 8.96 -13.48 25.49
CA GLU A 388 9.85 -12.86 24.49
C GLU A 388 9.40 -11.44 24.10
N VAL A 389 10.34 -10.50 24.13
CA VAL A 389 10.17 -9.13 23.63
C VAL A 389 10.80 -9.04 22.23
N PRO A 390 10.01 -8.82 21.16
CA PRO A 390 10.53 -8.57 19.82
C PRO A 390 11.67 -7.54 19.79
N GLU A 391 12.75 -7.83 19.07
CA GLU A 391 13.99 -7.02 19.08
C GLU A 391 13.79 -5.49 18.87
N PRO A 392 12.87 -5.00 17.98
CA PRO A 392 12.71 -3.56 17.72
C PRO A 392 12.23 -2.70 18.90
N ILE A 393 11.65 -3.31 19.93
CA ILE A 393 11.00 -2.62 21.06
C ILE A 393 11.72 -2.83 22.40
N VAL A 394 12.77 -3.65 22.45
CA VAL A 394 13.57 -3.90 23.68
C VAL A 394 14.05 -2.58 24.29
N ASN A 395 14.49 -1.64 23.46
CA ASN A 395 14.95 -0.31 23.89
C ASN A 395 13.83 0.56 24.50
N LEU A 396 12.60 0.46 23.98
CA LEU A 396 11.42 1.16 24.51
C LEU A 396 10.93 0.54 25.83
N VAL A 397 10.94 -0.79 25.93
CA VAL A 397 10.61 -1.51 27.18
C VAL A 397 11.58 -1.13 28.30
N ASN A 398 12.88 -1.07 28.01
CA ASN A 398 13.89 -0.64 28.95
C ASN A 398 13.74 0.84 29.36
N TYR A 399 13.27 1.70 28.46
CA TYR A 399 13.02 3.11 28.75
C TYR A 399 11.77 3.33 29.62
N ASP A 400 10.66 2.63 29.37
CA ASP A 400 9.47 2.65 30.23
C ASP A 400 9.81 2.12 31.64
N ALA A 401 10.55 1.00 31.72
CA ALA A 401 10.93 0.37 32.98
C ALA A 401 11.82 1.27 33.86
N SER A 402 12.66 2.14 33.27
CA SER A 402 13.49 3.09 34.02
C SER A 402 12.77 4.37 34.46
N HIS A 403 11.51 4.58 34.04
CA HIS A 403 10.74 5.80 34.31
C HIS A 403 9.40 5.56 35.03
N MET A 404 9.09 4.32 35.42
CA MET A 404 7.97 4.06 36.34
C MET A 404 8.34 4.51 37.76
N ILE A 405 7.69 5.59 38.20
CA ILE A 405 7.68 6.07 39.58
C ILE A 405 6.51 5.38 40.31
N ASP A 406 6.75 4.95 41.55
CA ASP A 406 5.83 4.19 42.44
C ASP A 406 4.38 4.74 42.53
#